data_AF-A0A9N8YVI4-F1
#
_entry.id   AF-A0A9N8YVI4-F1
#
_cell.length_a   1.000
_cell.length_b   1.000
_cell.length_c   1.000
_cell.angle_alpha   90.00
_cell.angle_beta   90.00
_cell.angle_gamma   90.00
#
_symmetry.space_group_name_H-M   'P 1'
#
loop_
_entity.id
_entity.type
_entity.pdbx_description
1 polymer ?
#
loop_
_entity_poly.entity_id
_entity_poly.type
_entity_poly.pdbx_seq_one_letter_code
_entity_poly.pdbx_strand_id
1 'polypeptide(L)'
;MKFSKDVSSSRRKSRKAHFSSASSVRRKVMSASLSKELREKYNTRSVPIRKDDEVRIVRGTNKAPGKVIQVYRKKWIIHVERVTREKINGTTVPIGIHPSNVVITKLKLDKDRRKLLKRKDRSASNKGKEEFITNNKVIDNSQIIPVLNFLEPSDNQNDHNDNINPKDDSTGGSNKSYGIILDSSYNTLNSKIIETMDEFLLRTF
;
A
#
# COMPACT_ATOMS: atom_id res chain seq x y z
N MET A 1 -19.18 8.44 0.34
CA MET A 1 -18.45 7.56 -0.58
C MET A 1 -16.98 7.91 -0.55
N LYS A 2 -16.07 6.99 -0.86
CA LYS A 2 -14.64 7.33 -0.99
C LYS A 2 -14.42 8.29 -2.17
N PHE A 3 -13.42 9.15 -2.05
CA PHE A 3 -13.15 10.22 -3.02
C PHE A 3 -12.33 9.75 -4.23
N SER A 4 -11.53 8.68 -4.09
CA SER A 4 -10.68 8.14 -5.16
C SER A 4 -11.48 7.36 -6.21
N LYS A 5 -11.33 7.71 -7.49
CA LYS A 5 -11.99 7.04 -8.62
C LYS A 5 -11.47 5.61 -8.86
N ASP A 6 -10.18 5.35 -8.63
CA ASP A 6 -9.54 4.06 -8.95
C ASP A 6 -9.96 2.90 -8.04
N VAL A 7 -10.39 3.21 -6.82
CA VAL A 7 -10.80 2.19 -5.88
C VAL A 7 -12.26 1.87 -6.17
N SER A 8 -12.63 0.60 -6.38
CA SER A 8 -14.06 0.23 -6.57
C SER A 8 -14.79 -0.08 -5.26
N SER A 9 -16.00 0.45 -5.06
CA SER A 9 -16.87 0.15 -3.90
C SER A 9 -17.77 -1.06 -4.14
N SER A 10 -17.76 -1.62 -5.35
CA SER A 10 -18.61 -2.75 -5.71
C SER A 10 -18.25 -4.00 -4.93
N ARG A 11 -19.25 -4.56 -4.22
CA ARG A 11 -19.13 -5.83 -3.48
C ARG A 11 -18.62 -6.97 -4.37
N ARG A 12 -19.10 -7.04 -5.62
CA ARG A 12 -18.71 -8.10 -6.58
C ARG A 12 -17.22 -8.05 -6.91
N LYS A 13 -16.70 -6.86 -7.23
CA LYS A 13 -15.29 -6.63 -7.56
C LYS A 13 -14.39 -6.94 -6.36
N SER A 14 -14.77 -6.48 -5.16
CA SER A 14 -14.03 -6.74 -3.92
C SER A 14 -13.95 -8.24 -3.56
N ARG A 15 -15.08 -8.95 -3.63
CA ARG A 15 -15.12 -10.41 -3.38
C ARG A 15 -14.29 -11.19 -4.39
N LYS A 16 -14.40 -10.86 -5.69
CA LYS A 16 -13.61 -11.49 -6.75
C LYS A 16 -12.11 -11.33 -6.45
N ALA A 17 -11.66 -10.11 -6.18
CA ALA A 17 -10.27 -9.83 -5.87
C ALA A 17 -9.76 -10.62 -4.66
N HIS A 18 -10.55 -10.75 -3.59
CA HIS A 18 -10.17 -11.53 -2.41
C HIS A 18 -10.02 -13.02 -2.73
N PHE A 19 -11.06 -13.67 -3.28
CA PHE A 19 -11.04 -15.13 -3.46
C PHE A 19 -10.13 -15.59 -4.60
N SER A 20 -9.97 -14.78 -5.66
CA SER A 20 -9.06 -15.08 -6.78
C SER A 20 -7.62 -14.60 -6.56
N SER A 21 -7.28 -14.09 -5.37
CA SER A 21 -5.94 -13.56 -5.07
C SER A 21 -4.82 -14.58 -5.29
N ALA A 22 -3.69 -14.14 -5.85
CA ALA A 22 -2.46 -14.92 -5.95
C ALA A 22 -1.79 -15.13 -4.58
N SER A 23 -0.92 -16.15 -4.45
CA SER A 23 -0.30 -16.55 -3.17
C SER A 23 0.45 -15.42 -2.45
N SER A 24 1.13 -14.54 -3.21
CA SER A 24 1.85 -13.38 -2.66
C SER A 24 0.92 -12.38 -1.98
N VAL A 25 -0.26 -12.15 -2.56
CA VAL A 25 -1.32 -11.29 -2.01
C VAL A 25 -1.95 -11.96 -0.79
N ARG A 26 -2.27 -13.26 -0.89
CA ARG A 26 -2.83 -14.02 0.25
C ARG A 26 -1.93 -13.96 1.47
N ARG A 27 -0.61 -14.01 1.29
CA ARG A 27 0.37 -13.84 2.38
C ARG A 27 0.20 -12.52 3.13
N LYS A 28 -0.06 -11.41 2.43
CA LYS A 28 -0.24 -10.09 3.06
C LYS A 28 -1.56 -10.02 3.82
N VAL A 29 -2.63 -10.56 3.22
CA VAL A 29 -3.98 -10.59 3.81
C VAL A 29 -4.03 -11.50 5.04
N MET A 30 -3.38 -12.67 4.99
CA MET A 30 -3.26 -13.61 6.11
C MET A 30 -2.22 -13.13 7.14
N SER A 31 -2.59 -12.07 7.85
CA SER A 31 -1.82 -11.51 8.96
C SER A 31 -2.54 -11.70 10.30
N ALA A 32 -1.77 -11.79 11.38
CA ALA A 32 -2.28 -11.80 12.75
C ALA A 32 -1.77 -10.60 13.53
N SER A 33 -2.51 -10.26 14.58
CA SER A 33 -2.12 -9.25 15.56
C SER A 33 -0.96 -9.75 16.43
N LEU A 34 -0.05 -8.86 16.79
CA LEU A 34 1.01 -9.16 17.75
C LEU A 34 0.50 -9.00 19.20
N SER A 35 1.10 -9.73 20.15
CA SER A 35 0.91 -9.52 21.59
C SER A 35 1.34 -8.11 22.01
N LYS A 36 0.88 -7.64 23.18
CA LYS A 36 1.21 -6.29 23.67
C LYS A 36 2.72 -6.07 23.78
N GLU A 37 3.43 -7.02 24.37
CA GLU A 37 4.90 -7.03 24.49
C GLU A 37 5.60 -6.90 23.13
N LEU A 38 5.18 -7.67 22.13
CA LEU A 38 5.76 -7.60 20.78
C LEU A 38 5.40 -6.29 20.05
N ARG A 39 4.22 -5.74 20.34
CA ARG A 39 3.80 -4.44 19.80
C ARG A 39 4.65 -3.31 20.36
N GLU A 40 4.99 -3.34 21.63
CA GLU A 40 5.88 -2.35 22.25
C GLU A 40 7.30 -2.49 21.69
N LYS A 41 7.83 -3.73 21.62
CA LYS A 41 9.18 -3.99 21.12
C LYS A 41 9.42 -3.57 19.66
N TYR A 42 8.45 -3.81 18.78
CA TYR A 42 8.61 -3.57 17.33
C TYR A 42 7.76 -2.42 16.81
N ASN A 43 6.92 -1.80 17.65
CA ASN A 43 5.95 -0.75 17.29
C ASN A 43 5.09 -1.07 16.05
N THR A 44 4.73 -2.35 15.88
CA THR A 44 3.91 -2.83 14.77
C THR A 44 2.67 -3.55 15.29
N ARG A 45 1.52 -3.33 14.64
CA ARG A 45 0.24 -3.94 15.07
C ARG A 45 0.09 -5.39 14.60
N SER A 46 0.46 -5.67 13.35
CA SER A 46 0.22 -6.97 12.72
C SER A 46 1.27 -7.37 11.68
N VAL A 47 1.49 -8.67 11.55
CA VAL A 47 2.50 -9.26 10.67
C VAL A 47 1.93 -10.51 9.97
N PRO A 48 2.30 -10.80 8.71
CA PRO A 48 1.97 -12.07 8.06
C PRO A 48 2.43 -13.28 8.87
N ILE A 49 1.54 -14.24 9.10
CA ILE A 49 1.86 -15.46 9.86
C ILE A 49 2.83 -16.34 9.07
N ARG A 50 3.79 -16.95 9.77
CA ARG A 50 4.67 -17.99 9.23
C ARG A 50 4.52 -19.30 9.99
N LYS A 51 4.99 -20.38 9.36
CA LYS A 51 5.31 -21.62 10.07
C LYS A 51 6.30 -21.32 11.19
N ASP A 52 6.16 -22.03 12.29
CA ASP A 52 6.95 -21.88 13.51
C ASP A 52 6.77 -20.60 14.34
N ASP A 53 5.82 -19.71 13.98
CA ASP A 53 5.41 -18.67 14.91
C ASP A 53 4.61 -19.33 16.07
N GLU A 54 4.80 -18.87 17.30
CA GLU A 54 3.96 -19.26 18.42
C GLU A 54 2.74 -18.34 18.49
N VAL A 55 1.58 -18.94 18.71
CA VAL A 55 0.32 -18.23 18.66
C VAL A 55 -0.62 -18.63 19.78
N ARG A 56 -1.46 -17.68 20.18
CA ARG A 56 -2.58 -17.86 21.11
C ARG A 56 -3.89 -17.56 20.40
N ILE A 57 -4.85 -18.46 20.51
CA ILE A 57 -6.18 -18.27 19.92
C ILE A 57 -7.02 -17.41 20.85
N VAL A 58 -7.62 -16.34 20.31
CA VAL A 58 -8.43 -15.39 21.08
C VAL A 58 -9.91 -15.64 20.88
N ARG A 59 -10.33 -15.96 19.65
CA ARG A 59 -11.73 -16.15 19.29
C ARG A 59 -11.99 -17.61 18.90
N GLY A 60 -13.08 -18.17 19.42
CA GLY A 60 -13.51 -19.56 19.20
C GLY A 60 -13.42 -20.43 20.45
N THR A 61 -13.84 -21.69 20.31
CA THR A 61 -13.89 -22.69 21.41
C THR A 61 -12.50 -23.10 21.89
N ASN A 62 -11.58 -23.31 20.95
CA ASN A 62 -10.24 -23.82 21.26
C ASN A 62 -9.30 -22.65 21.58
N LYS A 63 -9.07 -22.38 22.87
CA LYS A 63 -8.21 -21.28 23.36
C LYS A 63 -6.77 -21.70 23.68
N ALA A 64 -6.35 -22.88 23.24
CA ALA A 64 -5.02 -23.40 23.52
C ALA A 64 -3.92 -22.57 22.80
N PRO A 65 -2.80 -22.25 23.48
CA PRO A 65 -1.61 -21.77 22.80
C PRO A 65 -0.93 -22.91 22.04
N GLY A 66 -0.28 -22.59 20.93
CA GLY A 66 0.45 -23.58 20.16
C GLY A 66 1.30 -22.97 19.06
N LYS A 67 2.20 -23.76 18.50
CA LYS A 67 3.04 -23.37 17.37
C LYS A 67 2.26 -23.53 16.06
N VAL A 68 2.51 -22.69 15.08
CA VAL A 68 1.91 -22.84 13.74
C VAL A 68 2.62 -23.95 12.99
N ILE A 69 1.93 -25.06 12.71
CA ILE A 69 2.43 -26.19 11.93
C ILE A 69 2.54 -25.78 10.46
N GLN A 70 1.42 -25.32 9.89
CA GLN A 70 1.34 -24.97 8.48
C GLN A 70 0.35 -23.84 8.22
N VAL A 71 0.62 -23.09 7.16
CA VAL A 71 -0.22 -21.98 6.67
C VAL A 71 -0.85 -22.38 5.34
N TYR A 72 -2.12 -22.79 5.37
CA TYR A 72 -2.85 -23.25 4.20
C TYR A 72 -3.51 -22.05 3.49
N ARG A 73 -2.74 -21.38 2.63
CA ARG A 73 -3.19 -20.16 1.92
C ARG A 73 -4.34 -20.39 0.93
N LYS A 74 -4.43 -21.57 0.32
CA LYS A 74 -5.53 -21.87 -0.62
C LYS A 74 -6.90 -21.92 0.09
N LYS A 75 -6.94 -22.36 1.36
CA LYS A 75 -8.15 -22.41 2.20
C LYS A 75 -8.28 -21.24 3.20
N TRP A 76 -7.37 -20.26 3.19
CA TRP A 76 -7.37 -19.11 4.12
C TRP A 76 -7.26 -19.49 5.61
N ILE A 77 -6.58 -20.59 5.91
CA ILE A 77 -6.56 -21.21 7.23
C ILE A 77 -5.12 -21.44 7.71
N ILE A 78 -4.93 -21.42 9.03
CA ILE A 78 -3.74 -21.90 9.72
C ILE A 78 -4.06 -23.15 10.56
N HIS A 79 -3.09 -24.05 10.64
CA HIS A 79 -3.14 -25.19 11.55
C HIS A 79 -2.17 -24.95 12.70
N VAL A 80 -2.70 -25.05 13.92
CA VAL A 80 -1.97 -24.81 15.16
C VAL A 80 -1.76 -26.14 15.86
N GLU A 81 -0.58 -26.31 16.43
CA GLU A 81 -0.22 -27.47 17.25
C GLU A 81 -1.16 -27.62 18.43
N ARG A 82 -1.46 -28.86 18.82
CA ARG A 82 -2.41 -29.23 19.90
C ARG A 82 -3.88 -28.87 19.63
N VAL A 83 -4.19 -28.26 18.49
CA VAL A 83 -5.58 -27.96 18.09
C VAL A 83 -6.04 -28.98 17.06
N THR A 84 -6.42 -30.13 17.57
CA THR A 84 -6.87 -31.28 16.78
C THR A 84 -8.26 -31.72 17.21
N ARG A 85 -8.96 -32.42 16.31
CA ARG A 85 -10.15 -33.22 16.64
C ARG A 85 -9.85 -34.69 16.37
N GLU A 86 -10.40 -35.55 17.20
CA GLU A 86 -10.35 -36.98 16.99
C GLU A 86 -11.47 -37.40 16.04
N LYS A 87 -11.18 -38.31 15.13
CA LYS A 87 -12.17 -39.00 14.30
C LYS A 87 -12.63 -40.27 15.02
N ILE A 88 -13.75 -40.83 14.58
CA ILE A 88 -14.30 -42.10 15.11
C ILE A 88 -13.29 -43.25 15.00
N ASN A 89 -12.41 -43.22 13.99
CA ASN A 89 -11.36 -44.22 13.79
C ASN A 89 -10.11 -44.00 14.69
N GLY A 90 -10.15 -43.11 15.68
CA GLY A 90 -9.05 -42.81 16.60
C GLY A 90 -7.94 -41.92 16.02
N THR A 91 -7.98 -41.57 14.72
CA THR A 91 -6.96 -40.67 14.13
C THR A 91 -7.24 -39.20 14.45
N THR A 92 -6.21 -38.42 14.71
CA THR A 92 -6.33 -36.98 14.99
C THR A 92 -6.17 -36.15 13.72
N VAL A 93 -6.99 -35.10 13.57
CA VAL A 93 -6.93 -34.17 12.43
C VAL A 93 -6.84 -32.74 12.93
N PRO A 94 -5.91 -31.92 12.41
CA PRO A 94 -5.79 -30.53 12.83
C PRO A 94 -7.01 -29.72 12.39
N ILE A 95 -7.53 -28.91 13.32
CA ILE A 95 -8.63 -27.99 13.04
C ILE A 95 -8.07 -26.75 12.34
N GLY A 96 -8.83 -26.22 11.38
CA GLY A 96 -8.49 -25.01 10.68
C GLY A 96 -8.93 -23.76 11.43
N ILE A 97 -8.02 -22.82 11.67
CA ILE A 97 -8.33 -21.54 12.31
C ILE A 97 -8.00 -20.39 11.36
N HIS A 98 -8.83 -19.34 11.35
CA HIS A 98 -8.53 -18.14 10.58
C HIS A 98 -7.49 -17.26 11.31
N PRO A 99 -6.46 -16.73 10.63
CA PRO A 99 -5.38 -15.96 11.25
C PRO A 99 -5.84 -14.72 12.04
N SER A 100 -6.96 -14.09 11.69
CA SER A 100 -7.48 -12.91 12.42
C SER A 100 -8.04 -13.23 13.82
N ASN A 101 -8.28 -14.50 14.12
CA ASN A 101 -8.78 -14.97 15.42
C ASN A 101 -7.65 -15.27 16.40
N VAL A 102 -6.41 -15.02 15.97
CA VAL A 102 -5.18 -15.46 16.63
C VAL A 102 -4.28 -14.27 16.90
N VAL A 103 -3.53 -14.34 18.00
CA VAL A 103 -2.50 -13.37 18.39
C VAL A 103 -1.15 -14.09 18.45
N ILE A 104 -0.13 -13.49 17.83
CA ILE A 104 1.23 -14.02 17.85
C ILE A 104 1.89 -13.68 19.18
N THR A 105 2.41 -14.69 19.87
CA THR A 105 3.12 -14.55 21.16
C THR A 105 4.64 -14.51 20.95
N LYS A 106 5.18 -15.36 20.08
CA LYS A 106 6.59 -15.34 19.68
C LYS A 106 6.75 -15.41 18.16
N LEU A 107 7.71 -14.66 17.65
CA LEU A 107 8.00 -14.58 16.22
C LEU A 107 9.24 -15.39 15.85
N LYS A 108 9.18 -16.15 14.76
CA LYS A 108 10.38 -16.70 14.12
C LYS A 108 11.13 -15.61 13.35
N LEU A 109 12.30 -15.21 13.83
CA LEU A 109 13.06 -14.08 13.27
C LEU A 109 14.06 -14.49 12.19
N ASP A 110 13.68 -14.28 10.93
CA ASP A 110 14.59 -14.38 9.76
C ASP A 110 15.14 -13.00 9.36
N LYS A 111 16.18 -12.96 8.50
CA LYS A 111 16.72 -11.71 7.91
C LYS A 111 15.62 -10.85 7.29
N ASP A 112 14.74 -11.45 6.51
CA ASP A 112 13.64 -10.74 5.84
C ASP A 112 12.50 -10.34 6.78
N ARG A 113 12.27 -11.11 7.86
CA ARG A 113 11.27 -10.73 8.86
C ARG A 113 11.75 -9.52 9.65
N ARG A 114 13.03 -9.47 10.02
CA ARG A 114 13.65 -8.30 10.65
C ARG A 114 13.56 -7.06 9.75
N LYS A 115 13.90 -7.19 8.46
CA LYS A 115 13.73 -6.11 7.47
C LYS A 115 12.26 -5.64 7.37
N LEU A 116 11.31 -6.57 7.35
CA LEU A 116 9.88 -6.24 7.29
C LEU A 116 9.41 -5.50 8.54
N LEU A 117 9.86 -5.91 9.73
CA LEU A 117 9.51 -5.24 10.99
C LEU A 117 10.07 -3.83 11.02
N LYS A 118 11.36 -3.64 10.68
CA LYS A 118 11.99 -2.31 10.58
C LYS A 118 11.23 -1.38 9.63
N ARG A 119 10.83 -1.87 8.45
CA ARG A 119 10.04 -1.07 7.49
C ARG A 119 8.64 -0.72 7.99
N LYS A 120 8.04 -1.56 8.84
CA LYS A 120 6.69 -1.34 9.37
C LYS A 120 6.66 -0.52 10.66
N ASP A 121 7.82 -0.31 11.28
CA ASP A 121 7.96 0.43 12.52
C ASP A 121 7.41 1.85 12.33
N ARG A 122 6.42 2.20 13.16
CA ARG A 122 5.73 3.49 13.07
C ARG A 122 6.53 4.63 13.69
N SER A 123 7.56 4.33 14.49
CA SER A 123 8.40 5.35 15.11
C SER A 123 9.12 6.18 14.05
N ALA A 124 9.60 5.52 12.99
CA ALA A 124 10.25 6.17 11.86
C ALA A 124 9.31 7.15 11.11
N SER A 125 8.01 6.84 11.01
CA SER A 125 7.05 7.73 10.35
C SER A 125 6.64 8.94 11.19
N ASN A 126 6.77 8.87 12.52
CA ASN A 126 6.44 9.98 13.41
C ASN A 126 7.59 11.00 13.47
N LYS A 127 8.85 10.54 13.47
CA LYS A 127 10.03 11.43 13.45
C LYS A 127 9.99 12.44 12.31
N GLY A 128 9.71 11.98 11.08
CA GLY A 128 9.59 12.89 9.95
C GLY A 128 8.49 13.95 10.14
N LYS A 129 7.34 13.59 10.74
CA LYS A 129 6.26 14.55 10.98
C LYS A 129 6.60 15.56 12.09
N GLU A 130 7.29 15.13 13.14
CA GLU A 130 7.75 16.01 14.22
C GLU A 130 8.79 17.01 13.71
N GLU A 131 9.71 16.58 12.83
CA GLU A 131 10.66 17.45 12.13
C GLU A 131 9.93 18.46 11.20
N PHE A 132 8.87 18.07 10.48
CA PHE A 132 8.08 19.01 9.66
C PHE A 132 7.26 20.02 10.49
N ILE A 133 6.77 19.64 11.68
CA ILE A 133 5.97 20.52 12.54
C ILE A 133 6.88 21.55 13.25
N THR A 134 8.08 21.14 13.69
CA THR A 134 9.05 22.03 14.33
C THR A 134 9.58 23.07 13.36
N ASN A 135 9.88 22.69 12.10
CA ASN A 135 10.35 23.62 11.08
C ASN A 135 9.30 24.65 10.62
N ASN A 136 8.00 24.34 10.71
CA ASN A 136 6.91 25.24 10.30
C ASN A 136 6.31 26.07 11.47
N LYS A 137 6.72 25.84 12.72
CA LYS A 137 6.27 26.62 13.89
C LYS A 137 7.13 27.86 14.19
N VAL A 138 8.25 28.04 13.47
CA VAL A 138 9.25 29.12 13.73
C VAL A 138 8.96 30.40 12.93
N ILE A 139 7.81 30.52 12.26
CA ILE A 139 7.36 31.81 11.74
C ILE A 139 6.64 32.52 12.89
N ASP A 140 7.43 33.10 13.81
CA ASP A 140 6.92 34.05 14.78
C ASP A 140 6.29 35.21 14.02
N ASN A 141 5.03 35.51 14.37
CA ASN A 141 4.20 36.58 13.81
C ASN A 141 4.74 37.98 14.21
N SER A 142 6.01 38.28 13.95
CA SER A 142 6.69 39.53 14.32
C SER A 142 7.28 40.31 13.15
N GLN A 143 7.05 39.87 11.90
CA GLN A 143 7.39 40.65 10.70
C GLN A 143 6.15 40.94 9.84
N ILE A 144 5.24 41.73 10.40
CA ILE A 144 4.29 42.53 9.61
C ILE A 144 4.36 43.95 10.19
N ILE A 145 5.17 44.81 9.58
CA ILE A 145 5.07 46.27 9.74
C ILE A 145 5.37 46.92 8.38
N PRO A 146 4.96 48.18 8.14
CA PRO A 146 3.82 48.48 7.28
C PRO A 146 4.23 49.46 6.17
N VAL A 147 3.68 49.35 4.96
CA VAL A 147 3.82 50.43 3.97
C VAL A 147 2.44 50.78 3.46
N LEU A 148 1.75 51.57 4.28
CA LEU A 148 0.61 52.39 3.91
C LEU A 148 1.12 53.84 3.88
N ASN A 149 0.87 54.51 2.75
CA ASN A 149 1.03 55.93 2.41
C ASN A 149 2.32 56.34 1.68
N PHE A 150 2.21 56.44 0.35
CA PHE A 150 2.65 57.61 -0.41
C PHE A 150 1.65 57.89 -1.58
N LEU A 151 0.89 58.97 -1.40
CA LEU A 151 0.09 59.83 -2.30
C LEU A 151 -0.37 59.37 -3.71
N GLU A 152 -1.71 59.21 -3.84
CA GLU A 152 -2.70 60.04 -4.60
C GLU A 152 -2.66 60.26 -6.15
N PRO A 153 -3.81 60.64 -6.79
CA PRO A 153 -4.36 60.00 -7.99
C PRO A 153 -4.43 60.88 -9.25
N SER A 154 -4.43 60.26 -10.44
CA SER A 154 -4.84 60.75 -11.79
C SER A 154 -4.29 59.74 -12.82
N ASP A 155 -4.88 59.34 -13.93
CA ASP A 155 -6.08 59.73 -14.67
C ASP A 155 -6.64 58.50 -15.40
N ASN A 156 -7.93 58.53 -15.65
CA ASN A 156 -8.65 57.60 -16.51
C ASN A 156 -8.45 58.03 -17.97
N GLN A 157 -7.72 57.25 -18.77
CA GLN A 157 -7.68 57.36 -20.24
C GLN A 157 -7.69 55.94 -20.82
N ASN A 158 -8.91 55.46 -21.05
CA ASN A 158 -9.38 54.81 -22.27
C ASN A 158 -8.36 54.34 -23.33
N ASP A 159 -8.64 53.11 -23.77
CA ASP A 159 -8.73 52.67 -25.16
C ASP A 159 -7.50 52.09 -25.88
N HIS A 160 -7.84 50.97 -26.53
CA HIS A 160 -7.21 50.28 -27.66
C HIS A 160 -6.17 49.19 -27.37
N ASN A 161 -6.68 47.96 -27.49
CA ASN A 161 -6.17 46.85 -28.31
C ASN A 161 -4.72 47.01 -28.79
N ASP A 162 -3.89 45.99 -28.52
CA ASP A 162 -3.51 45.10 -29.62
C ASP A 162 -2.96 43.77 -29.10
N ASN A 163 -3.67 42.72 -29.52
CA ASN A 163 -3.26 41.34 -29.49
C ASN A 163 -2.08 41.14 -30.45
N ILE A 164 -0.87 41.10 -29.93
CA ILE A 164 0.27 40.49 -30.63
C ILE A 164 1.10 39.72 -29.60
N ASN A 165 0.98 38.40 -29.62
CA ASN A 165 2.01 37.50 -29.09
C ASN A 165 3.10 37.34 -30.15
N PRO A 166 4.38 37.63 -29.84
CA PRO A 166 5.50 37.04 -30.56
C PRO A 166 6.09 35.87 -29.75
N LYS A 167 6.49 34.87 -30.53
CA LYS A 167 7.02 33.57 -30.18
C LYS A 167 8.38 33.61 -29.47
N ASP A 168 8.55 32.62 -28.59
CA ASP A 168 9.71 31.74 -28.33
C ASP A 168 11.12 32.37 -28.19
N ASP A 169 11.80 32.11 -27.05
CA ASP A 169 13.05 31.33 -27.04
C ASP A 169 13.63 31.04 -25.63
N SER A 170 13.97 29.76 -25.45
CA SER A 170 14.96 29.07 -24.57
C SER A 170 15.70 29.87 -23.46
N THR A 171 15.98 29.39 -22.23
CA THR A 171 16.46 28.07 -21.74
C THR A 171 16.53 28.10 -20.20
N GLY A 172 16.38 26.96 -19.50
CA GLY A 172 16.87 26.84 -18.11
C GLY A 172 16.21 25.83 -17.14
N GLY A 173 16.37 24.53 -17.36
CA GLY A 173 16.70 23.53 -16.31
C GLY A 173 15.75 23.15 -15.15
N SER A 174 15.15 21.94 -15.28
CA SER A 174 14.95 20.88 -14.24
C SER A 174 13.98 21.14 -13.05
N ASN A 175 13.05 20.28 -12.60
CA ASN A 175 13.01 18.81 -12.50
C ASN A 175 11.56 18.25 -12.45
N LYS A 176 11.33 17.19 -13.24
CA LYS A 176 10.59 15.94 -12.94
C LYS A 176 9.22 16.00 -12.23
N SER A 177 8.15 15.84 -13.02
CA SER A 177 6.95 15.07 -12.65
C SER A 177 6.70 13.97 -13.69
N TYR A 178 6.88 12.70 -13.31
CA TYR A 178 6.44 11.58 -14.15
C TYR A 178 4.98 11.26 -13.83
N GLY A 179 4.08 11.92 -14.54
CA GLY A 179 2.71 11.46 -14.75
C GLY A 179 2.67 10.67 -16.05
N ILE A 180 2.29 9.39 -15.97
CA ILE A 180 2.06 8.56 -17.16
C ILE A 180 0.68 8.94 -17.70
N ILE A 181 0.65 9.81 -18.70
CA ILE A 181 -0.50 10.01 -19.58
C ILE A 181 -0.30 9.04 -20.76
N LEU A 182 -1.23 8.10 -20.94
CA LEU A 182 -1.28 7.27 -22.13
C LEU A 182 -1.98 8.09 -23.22
N ASP A 183 -1.19 8.66 -24.13
CA ASP A 183 -1.71 9.33 -25.32
C ASP A 183 -2.23 8.32 -26.36
N SER A 184 -3.24 8.76 -27.11
CA SER A 184 -3.99 8.04 -28.14
C SER A 184 -3.18 7.53 -29.35
N SER A 185 -1.85 7.57 -29.29
CA SER A 185 -0.92 7.21 -30.37
C SER A 185 -0.30 5.82 -30.24
N TYR A 186 -0.51 5.10 -29.13
CA TYR A 186 -0.03 3.72 -28.95
C TYR A 186 -0.87 2.64 -29.67
N ASN A 187 -2.01 3.01 -30.27
CA ASN A 187 -2.87 2.07 -31.01
C ASN A 187 -2.53 1.95 -32.50
N THR A 188 -1.74 2.85 -33.08
CA THR A 188 -1.43 2.84 -34.53
C THR A 188 -0.06 2.22 -34.87
N LEU A 189 0.83 2.03 -33.89
CA LEU A 189 2.12 1.34 -34.11
C LEU A 189 2.02 -0.18 -33.91
N ASN A 190 1.03 -0.66 -33.14
CA ASN A 190 0.82 -2.10 -32.96
C ASN A 190 0.03 -2.76 -34.11
N SER A 191 -0.73 -2.01 -34.92
CA SER A 191 -1.41 -2.58 -36.09
C SER A 191 -0.44 -2.86 -37.24
N LYS A 192 0.54 -1.97 -37.50
CA LYS A 192 1.53 -2.15 -38.57
C LYS A 192 2.57 -3.24 -38.30
N ILE A 193 2.88 -3.52 -37.03
CA ILE A 193 3.81 -4.60 -36.65
C ILE A 193 3.13 -5.98 -36.73
N ILE A 194 1.81 -6.05 -36.52
CA ILE A 194 1.06 -7.30 -36.65
C ILE A 194 0.81 -7.62 -38.14
N GLU A 195 0.48 -6.64 -38.98
CA GLU A 195 0.29 -6.84 -40.43
C GLU A 195 1.58 -7.28 -41.15
N THR A 196 2.75 -6.80 -40.72
CA THR A 196 4.05 -7.16 -41.33
C THR A 196 4.59 -8.52 -40.89
N MET A 197 4.09 -9.08 -39.78
CA MET A 197 4.45 -10.42 -39.31
C MET A 197 3.60 -11.53 -39.95
N ASP A 198 2.35 -11.22 -40.34
CA ASP A 198 1.48 -12.15 -41.05
C ASP A 198 1.92 -12.34 -42.52
N GLU A 199 2.44 -11.32 -43.21
CA GLU A 199 3.01 -11.46 -44.55
C GLU A 199 4.33 -12.27 -44.59
N PHE A 200 5.11 -12.24 -43.50
CA PHE A 200 6.39 -12.98 -43.43
C PHE A 200 6.18 -14.47 -43.15
N LEU A 201 5.13 -14.83 -42.40
CA LEU A 201 4.77 -16.23 -42.09
C LEU A 201 4.00 -16.93 -43.22
N LEU A 202 3.30 -16.21 -44.09
CA LEU A 202 2.60 -16.75 -45.27
C LEU A 202 3.51 -16.96 -46.50
N ARG A 203 4.79 -16.56 -46.43
CA ARG A 203 5.77 -16.73 -47.52
C ARG A 203 6.83 -17.79 -47.23
N THR A 204 6.77 -18.46 -46.08
CA THR A 204 7.76 -19.45 -45.64
C THR A 204 7.16 -20.79 -45.21
N PHE A 205 5.89 -21.06 -45.55
CA PHE A 205 5.28 -22.39 -45.55
C PHE A 205 4.39 -22.59 -46.78
#